data_AF-A0A183EP34-F1
#
_entry.id   AF-A0A183EP34-F1
#
_cell.length_a   1.000
_cell.length_b   1.000
_cell.length_c   1.000
_cell.angle_alpha   90.00
_cell.angle_beta   90.00
_cell.angle_gamma   90.00
#
_symmetry.space_group_name_H-M   'P 1'
#
loop_
_entity.id
_entity.type
_entity.pdbx_description
1 polymer ?
#
loop_
_entity_poly.entity_id
_entity_poly.type
_entity_poly.pdbx_seq_one_letter_code
_entity_poly.pdbx_strand_id
1 'polypeptide(L)'
;LFQVDQVYFLLDCGWDERFDMAYIEAVKRRIPHINAVLLTYADVPHIGALPFLVRKCGLTCPIYATVPVHKMGQMFLYDWVNGHTSVEEFNLFNLDDIDAAFERVQQVKYSQAVRSQYF
;
A
#
# COMPACT_ATOMS: atom_id res chain seq x y z
N LEU A 1 3.28 6.49 -10.56
CA LEU A 1 3.31 5.33 -11.48
C LEU A 1 4.56 5.45 -12.33
N PHE A 2 5.41 4.44 -12.28
CA PHE A 2 6.63 4.33 -13.07
C PHE A 2 6.46 3.22 -14.10
N GLN A 3 6.95 3.42 -15.33
CA GLN A 3 6.81 2.47 -16.42
C GLN A 3 8.19 2.13 -16.98
N VAL A 4 8.44 0.83 -17.19
CA VAL A 4 9.58 0.31 -17.96
C VAL A 4 9.00 -0.66 -18.98
N ASP A 5 9.21 -0.37 -20.27
CA ASP A 5 8.61 -1.09 -21.38
C ASP A 5 7.08 -1.23 -21.24
N GLN A 6 6.57 -2.44 -21.00
CA GLN A 6 5.14 -2.73 -20.81
C GLN A 6 4.76 -2.99 -19.35
N VAL A 7 5.67 -2.73 -18.42
CA VAL A 7 5.51 -3.01 -16.99
C VAL A 7 5.29 -1.71 -16.22
N TYR A 8 4.25 -1.67 -15.39
CA TYR A 8 3.88 -0.53 -14.58
C TYR A 8 4.03 -0.82 -13.09
N PHE A 9 4.83 0.01 -12.43
CA PHE A 9 5.07 -0.04 -10.99
C PHE A 9 4.35 1.11 -10.29
N LEU A 10 3.54 0.79 -9.29
CA LEU A 10 3.09 1.78 -8.33
C LEU A 10 4.18 1.96 -7.27
N LEU A 11 4.81 3.13 -7.28
CA LEU A 11 5.77 3.52 -6.25
C LEU A 11 4.96 4.15 -5.13
N ASP A 12 4.93 3.46 -3.99
CA ASP A 12 4.21 3.82 -2.78
C ASP A 12 2.68 3.95 -2.94
N CYS A 13 1.98 3.78 -1.81
CA CYS A 13 0.54 3.83 -1.67
C CYS A 13 0.17 4.88 -0.62
N GLY A 14 0.71 6.09 -0.77
CA GLY A 14 0.48 7.19 0.15
C GLY A 14 -0.96 7.61 0.27
N TRP A 15 -1.31 8.21 1.41
CA TRP A 15 -2.49 9.06 1.54
C TRP A 15 -2.12 10.36 2.24
N ASP A 16 -3.05 11.31 2.25
CA ASP A 16 -2.95 12.53 3.05
C ASP A 16 -3.81 12.40 4.31
N GLU A 17 -3.61 13.31 5.27
CA GLU A 17 -4.38 13.35 6.52
C GLU A 17 -5.87 13.67 6.29
N ARG A 18 -6.24 14.10 5.08
CA ARG A 18 -7.61 14.46 4.71
C ARG A 18 -8.36 13.32 4.01
N PHE A 19 -7.68 12.21 3.75
CA PHE A 19 -8.21 11.07 3.01
C PHE A 19 -8.79 11.47 1.64
N ASP A 20 -8.05 12.28 0.86
CA ASP A 20 -8.50 12.76 -0.43
C ASP A 20 -8.77 11.61 -1.42
N MET A 21 -10.05 11.44 -1.74
CA MET A 21 -10.53 10.40 -2.65
C MET A 21 -10.15 10.68 -4.11
N ALA A 22 -9.78 11.92 -4.47
CA ALA A 22 -9.32 12.23 -5.82
C ALA A 22 -8.03 11.44 -6.16
N TYR A 23 -7.13 11.30 -5.20
CA TYR A 23 -5.95 10.45 -5.33
C TYR A 23 -6.36 8.98 -5.53
N ILE A 24 -7.26 8.47 -4.70
CA ILE A 24 -7.74 7.08 -4.78
C ILE A 24 -8.35 6.77 -6.15
N GLU A 25 -9.22 7.65 -6.66
CA GLU A 25 -9.85 7.46 -7.97
C GLU A 25 -8.84 7.60 -9.14
N ALA A 26 -7.76 8.36 -8.97
CA ALA A 26 -6.68 8.40 -9.94
C ALA A 26 -5.88 7.07 -9.96
N VAL A 27 -5.59 6.48 -8.80
CA VAL A 27 -4.88 5.19 -8.70
C VAL A 27 -5.78 4.04 -9.16
N LYS A 28 -7.04 4.00 -8.71
CA LYS A 28 -8.02 2.96 -9.02
C LYS A 28 -8.20 2.72 -10.51
N ARG A 29 -8.25 3.79 -11.31
CA ARG A 29 -8.32 3.70 -12.79
C ARG A 29 -7.11 3.00 -13.43
N ARG A 30 -5.98 2.93 -12.72
CA ARG A 30 -4.73 2.34 -13.20
C ARG A 30 -4.47 0.95 -12.62
N ILE A 31 -5.19 0.54 -11.56
CA ILE A 31 -5.03 -0.76 -10.89
C ILE A 31 -4.96 -1.95 -11.87
N PRO A 32 -5.84 -2.08 -12.88
CA PRO A 32 -5.78 -3.22 -13.80
C PRO A 32 -4.48 -3.33 -14.61
N HIS A 33 -3.70 -2.25 -14.67
CA HIS A 33 -2.44 -2.17 -15.41
C HIS A 33 -1.21 -2.25 -14.50
N ILE A 34 -1.36 -2.15 -13.18
CA ILE A 34 -0.23 -2.17 -12.24
C ILE A 34 0.25 -3.61 -12.07
N ASN A 35 1.52 -3.85 -12.41
CA ASN A 35 2.15 -5.16 -12.31
C ASN A 35 2.73 -5.44 -10.92
N ALA A 36 3.18 -4.40 -10.21
CA ALA A 36 3.67 -4.51 -8.84
C ALA A 36 3.61 -3.18 -8.10
N VAL A 37 3.58 -3.26 -6.77
CA VAL A 37 3.75 -2.13 -5.86
C VAL A 37 5.08 -2.23 -5.13
N LEU A 38 5.80 -1.11 -5.02
CA LEU A 38 7.03 -1.01 -4.24
C LEU A 38 6.82 -0.01 -3.10
N LEU A 39 6.99 -0.45 -1.86
CA LEU A 39 6.87 0.38 -0.66
C LEU A 39 8.25 0.77 -0.13
N THR A 40 8.48 2.06 0.06
CA THR A 40 9.79 2.62 0.35
C THR A 40 9.97 3.04 1.81
N TYR A 41 8.89 3.45 2.49
CA TYR A 41 8.92 3.93 3.86
C TYR A 41 7.67 3.55 4.67
N ALA A 42 7.79 3.57 6.00
CA ALA A 42 6.73 3.18 6.94
C ALA A 42 6.05 4.41 7.58
N ASP A 43 5.33 5.19 6.78
CA ASP A 43 4.54 6.35 7.22
C ASP A 43 3.28 6.56 6.34
N VAL A 44 2.39 7.49 6.73
CA VAL A 44 1.14 7.73 6.00
C VAL A 44 1.38 8.10 4.52
N PRO A 45 2.31 9.02 4.18
CA PRO A 45 2.55 9.42 2.80
C PRO A 45 3.08 8.31 1.89
N HIS A 46 3.53 7.17 2.41
CA HIS A 46 4.02 6.06 1.60
C HIS A 46 3.15 4.79 1.67
N ILE A 47 2.38 4.57 2.74
CA ILE A 47 1.59 3.33 2.91
C ILE A 47 0.12 3.54 3.33
N GLY A 48 -0.31 4.78 3.59
CA GLY A 48 -1.62 5.09 4.18
C GLY A 48 -2.83 4.58 3.40
N ALA A 49 -2.77 4.56 2.07
CA ALA A 49 -3.86 4.10 1.21
C ALA A 49 -3.82 2.59 0.94
N LEU A 50 -2.76 1.88 1.37
CA LEU A 50 -2.56 0.47 1.01
C LEU A 50 -3.74 -0.44 1.43
N PRO A 51 -4.27 -0.38 2.68
CA PRO A 51 -5.40 -1.22 3.07
C PRO A 51 -6.65 -0.95 2.23
N PHE A 52 -6.93 0.33 1.96
CA PHE A 52 -8.08 0.74 1.15
C PHE A 52 -7.95 0.27 -0.31
N LEU A 53 -6.77 0.43 -0.91
CA LEU A 53 -6.51 0.03 -2.30
C LEU A 53 -6.63 -1.49 -2.47
N VAL A 54 -6.12 -2.26 -1.52
CA VAL A 54 -6.22 -3.73 -1.50
C VAL A 54 -7.67 -4.16 -1.33
N ARG A 55 -8.36 -3.65 -0.30
CA ARG A 55 -9.68 -4.14 0.10
C ARG A 55 -10.81 -3.64 -0.79
N LYS A 56 -10.82 -2.33 -1.08
CA LYS A 56 -11.96 -1.63 -1.68
C LYS A 56 -11.76 -1.38 -3.17
N CYS A 57 -10.51 -1.24 -3.62
CA CYS A 57 -10.19 -0.94 -5.02
C CYS A 57 -9.69 -2.14 -5.83
N GLY A 58 -9.51 -3.31 -5.20
CA GLY A 58 -9.18 -4.55 -5.89
C GLY A 58 -7.74 -4.60 -6.42
N LEU A 59 -6.80 -3.92 -5.76
CA LEU A 59 -5.37 -4.05 -6.08
C LEU A 59 -4.91 -5.48 -5.78
N THR A 60 -4.68 -6.31 -6.82
CA THR A 60 -4.34 -7.75 -6.68
C THR A 60 -2.88 -8.09 -7.00
N CYS A 61 -2.09 -7.15 -7.50
CA CYS A 61 -0.70 -7.38 -7.85
C CYS A 61 0.20 -7.67 -6.63
N PRO A 62 1.40 -8.25 -6.84
CA PRO A 62 2.42 -8.37 -5.80
C PRO A 62 2.83 -7.01 -5.22
N ILE A 63 3.10 -7.00 -3.91
CA ILE A 63 3.58 -5.82 -3.18
C ILE A 63 4.92 -6.18 -2.57
N TYR A 64 5.92 -5.33 -2.71
CA TYR A 64 7.26 -5.56 -2.19
C TYR A 64 7.66 -4.47 -1.21
N ALA A 65 8.23 -4.87 -0.09
CA ALA A 65 8.78 -3.96 0.91
C ALA A 65 9.95 -4.62 1.63
N THR A 66 10.82 -3.82 2.23
CA THR A 66 11.84 -4.37 3.14
C THR A 66 11.21 -4.81 4.46
N VAL A 67 11.88 -5.70 5.20
CA VAL A 67 11.40 -6.17 6.52
C VAL A 67 11.06 -5.02 7.48
N PRO A 68 11.88 -3.95 7.62
CA PRO A 68 11.53 -2.82 8.47
C PRO A 68 10.27 -2.09 7.99
N VAL A 69 10.12 -1.86 6.69
CA VAL A 69 8.94 -1.19 6.11
C VAL A 69 7.68 -2.02 6.33
N HIS A 70 7.76 -3.34 6.18
CA HIS A 70 6.67 -4.27 6.46
C HIS A 70 6.24 -4.22 7.93
N LYS A 71 7.16 -4.48 8.86
CA LYS A 71 6.81 -4.60 10.28
C LYS A 71 6.44 -3.26 10.91
N MET A 72 7.24 -2.23 10.66
CA MET A 72 6.95 -0.89 11.20
C MET A 72 5.73 -0.29 10.52
N GLY A 73 5.55 -0.52 9.22
CA GLY A 73 4.39 -0.01 8.49
C GLY A 73 3.07 -0.55 9.02
N GLN A 74 3.00 -1.85 9.31
CA GLN A 74 1.81 -2.45 9.90
C GLN A 74 1.50 -1.86 11.28
N MET A 75 2.49 -1.79 12.16
CA MET A 75 2.35 -1.19 13.49
C MET A 75 1.94 0.29 13.42
N PHE A 76 2.52 1.03 12.48
CA PHE A 76 2.25 2.44 12.28
C PHE A 76 0.81 2.69 11.81
N LEU A 77 0.30 1.87 10.87
CA LEU A 77 -1.09 2.00 10.43
C LEU A 77 -2.09 1.59 11.53
N TYR A 78 -1.77 0.63 12.39
CA TYR A 78 -2.61 0.35 13.55
C TYR A 78 -2.73 1.57 14.47
N ASP A 79 -1.60 2.19 14.81
CA ASP A 79 -1.58 3.39 15.65
C ASP A 79 -2.34 4.55 14.99
N TRP A 80 -2.13 4.74 13.68
CA TRP A 80 -2.82 5.77 12.91
C TRP A 80 -4.34 5.59 12.89
N VAL A 81 -4.84 4.37 12.63
CA VAL A 81 -6.28 4.06 12.62
C VAL A 81 -6.88 4.16 14.02
N ASN A 82 -6.20 3.65 15.04
CA ASN A 82 -6.66 3.79 16.43
C ASN A 82 -6.73 5.26 16.85
N GLY A 83 -5.74 6.07 16.45
CA GLY A 83 -5.72 7.51 16.66
C GLY A 83 -6.97 8.18 16.08
N HIS A 84 -7.30 7.92 14.81
CA HIS A 84 -8.50 8.48 14.17
C HIS A 84 -9.79 7.96 14.81
N THR A 85 -9.90 6.65 15.03
CA THR A 85 -11.09 6.03 15.63
C THR A 85 -11.37 6.54 17.05
N SER A 86 -10.34 7.00 17.76
CA SER A 86 -10.49 7.57 19.11
C SER A 86 -11.08 8.99 19.14
N VAL A 87 -10.98 9.73 18.03
CA VAL A 87 -11.41 11.14 17.94
C VAL A 87 -12.57 11.36 16.98
N GLU A 88 -12.73 10.51 15.97
CA GLU A 88 -13.74 10.61 14.92
C GLU A 88 -14.21 9.26 14.40
N GLU A 89 -15.30 9.25 13.64
CA GLU A 89 -15.84 8.03 13.03
C GLU A 89 -15.03 7.65 11.78
N PHE A 90 -14.05 6.76 11.95
CA PHE A 90 -13.19 6.28 10.87
C PHE A 90 -13.80 5.05 10.17
N ASN A 91 -14.33 5.25 8.96
CA ASN A 91 -15.07 4.22 8.21
C ASN A 91 -14.41 3.77 6.89
N LEU A 92 -13.16 4.15 6.63
CA LEU A 92 -12.48 3.85 5.36
C LEU A 92 -11.97 2.40 5.28
N PHE A 93 -11.34 1.92 6.35
CA PHE A 93 -10.85 0.55 6.52
C PHE A 93 -10.66 0.25 8.01
N ASN A 94 -10.39 -1.01 8.39
CA ASN A 94 -10.19 -1.42 9.78
C ASN A 94 -8.87 -2.19 9.98
N LEU A 95 -8.63 -2.69 11.20
CA LEU A 95 -7.41 -3.45 11.53
C LEU A 95 -7.28 -4.74 10.71
N ASP A 96 -8.39 -5.44 10.44
CA ASP A 96 -8.38 -6.65 9.60
C ASP A 96 -7.99 -6.33 8.15
N ASP A 97 -8.40 -5.17 7.64
CA ASP A 97 -8.03 -4.71 6.30
C ASP A 97 -6.53 -4.36 6.24
N ILE A 98 -5.93 -3.87 7.34
CA ILE A 98 -4.48 -3.68 7.45
C ILE A 98 -3.78 -5.04 7.39
N ASP A 99 -4.25 -6.02 8.15
CA ASP A 99 -3.67 -7.36 8.19
C ASP A 99 -3.70 -8.02 6.81
N ALA A 100 -4.87 -8.05 6.18
CA ALA A 100 -5.04 -8.60 4.85
C ALA A 100 -4.15 -7.94 3.79
N ALA A 101 -3.88 -6.63 3.93
CA ALA A 101 -2.96 -5.92 3.04
C ALA A 101 -1.50 -6.28 3.29
N PHE A 102 -1.07 -6.35 4.56
CA PHE A 102 0.32 -6.63 4.94
C PHE A 102 0.70 -8.10 4.80
N GLU A 103 -0.25 -9.04 4.86
CA GLU A 103 -0.04 -10.45 4.53
C GLU A 103 0.37 -10.66 3.06
N ARG A 104 -0.04 -9.76 2.17
CA ARG A 104 0.29 -9.81 0.74
C ARG A 104 1.64 -9.19 0.40
N VAL A 105 2.29 -8.54 1.36
CA VAL A 105 3.58 -7.88 1.15
C VAL A 105 4.70 -8.91 1.21
N GLN A 106 5.37 -9.10 0.08
CA GLN A 106 6.58 -9.90 0.01
C GLN A 106 7.76 -9.12 0.58
N GLN A 107 8.29 -9.61 1.69
CA GLN A 107 9.45 -9.03 2.36
C GLN A 107 10.74 -9.33 1.58
N VAL A 108 11.52 -8.28 1.29
CA VAL A 108 12.82 -8.37 0.61
C VAL A 108 13.94 -7.79 1.47
N LYS A 109 15.18 -8.24 1.23
CA LYS A 109 16.38 -7.67 1.83
C LYS A 109 16.99 -6.61 0.92
N TYR A 110 17.80 -5.73 1.50
CA TYR A 110 18.62 -4.82 0.71
C TYR A 110 19.51 -5.59 -0.26
N SER A 111 19.63 -5.08 -1.50
CA SER A 111 20.35 -5.71 -2.62
C SER A 111 19.88 -7.13 -2.98
N GLN A 112 18.71 -7.57 -2.54
CA GLN A 112 18.13 -8.85 -2.97
C GLN A 112 17.57 -8.71 -4.38
N ALA A 113 18.12 -9.48 -5.33
CA ALA A 113 17.52 -9.61 -6.65
C ALA A 113 16.22 -10.42 -6.56
N VAL A 114 15.12 -9.82 -7.00
CA VAL A 114 13.82 -10.48 -7.15
C VAL A 114 13.58 -10.71 -8.64
N ARG A 115 13.27 -11.96 -9.01
CA ARG A 115 12.81 -12.31 -10.37
C ARG A 115 11.31 -12.56 -10.30
N SER A 116 10.54 -11.77 -11.04
CA SER A 116 9.10 -11.96 -11.16
C SER A 116 8.81 -12.85 -12.37
N GLN A 117 7.75 -13.65 -12.31
CA GLN A 117 7.25 -14.32 -13.52
C GLN A 117 6.41 -13.36 -14.38
N TYR A 118 6.08 -12.19 -13.83
CA TYR A 118 5.24 -11.18 -14.46
C TYR A 118 6.04 -10.08 -15.17
N PHE A 119 7.38 -10.04 -14.97
CA PHE A 119 8.34 -9.15 -15.61
C PHE A 119 9.79 -9.56 -15.31
#